data_AF-A0A961DJL9-F1
#
_entry.id   AF-A0A961DJL9-F1
#
_cell.length_a   1.000
_cell.length_b   1.000
_cell.length_c   1.000
_cell.angle_alpha   90.00
_cell.angle_beta   90.00
_cell.angle_gamma   90.00
#
_symmetry.space_group_name_H-M   'P 1'
#
loop_
_entity.id
_entity.type
_entity.pdbx_description
1 polymer ?
#
loop_
_entity_poly.entity_id
_entity_poly.type
_entity_poly.pdbx_seq_one_letter_code
_entity_poly.pdbx_strand_id
1 'polypeptide(L)' 'GKKLVEEAAESWMAAEHESADRTAEELSQLLYHVQVLMLARGLTTEDVYRHL' A
#
# COMPACT_ATOMS: atom_id res chain seq x y z
N GLY A 1 8.91 -6.70 1.78
CA GLY A 1 8.99 -6.56 3.24
C GLY A 1 9.29 -5.13 3.61
N LYS A 2 10.57 -4.75 3.66
CA LYS A 2 11.03 -3.40 4.03
C LYS A 2 10.27 -2.25 3.34
N LYS A 3 10.21 -2.24 1.99
CA LYS A 3 9.48 -1.21 1.23
C LYS A 3 8.01 -1.04 1.63
N LEU A 4 7.27 -2.13 1.85
CA LEU A 4 5.85 -2.05 2.23
C LEU A 4 5.64 -1.27 3.53
N VAL A 5 6.55 -1.41 4.49
CA VAL A 5 6.49 -0.71 5.78
C VAL A 5 6.85 0.77 5.62
N GLU A 6 7.82 1.08 4.74
CA GLU A 6 8.19 2.46 4.41
C GLU A 6 7.02 3.19 3.75
N GLU A 7 6.41 2.61 2.70
CA GLU A 7 5.28 3.23 2.01
C GLU A 7 4.07 3.45 2.93
N ALA A 8 3.87 2.59 3.93
CA ALA A 8 2.79 2.77 4.91
C ALA A 8 3.05 4.01 5.79
N ALA A 9 4.31 4.24 6.18
CA ALA A 9 4.69 5.43 6.93
C ALA A 9 4.63 6.70 6.06
N GLU A 10 5.11 6.62 4.82
CA GLU A 10 5.08 7.72 3.85
C GLU A 10 3.64 8.12 3.48
N SER A 11 2.76 7.14 3.25
CA SER A 11 1.34 7.37 3.00
C SER A 11 0.64 8.07 4.17
N TRP A 12 0.96 7.67 5.41
CA TRP A 12 0.39 8.33 6.59
C TRP A 12 0.90 9.76 6.71
N MET A 13 2.22 9.99 6.58
CA MET A 13 2.81 11.32 6.59
C MET A 13 2.20 12.23 5.52
N ALA A 14 2.01 11.72 4.30
CA ALA A 14 1.37 12.47 3.22
C ALA A 14 -0.10 12.77 3.49
N ALA A 15 -0.83 11.89 4.18
CA ALA A 15 -2.22 12.14 4.56
C ALA A 15 -2.36 13.23 5.64
N GLU A 16 -1.36 13.37 6.52
CA GLU A 16 -1.36 14.37 7.61
C GLU A 16 -0.86 15.75 7.16
N HIS A 17 0.04 15.79 6.18
CA HIS A 17 0.84 17.01 5.92
C HIS A 17 0.89 17.46 4.46
N GLU A 18 0.45 16.64 3.51
CA GLU A 18 0.61 16.93 2.08
C GLU A 18 -0.75 17.12 1.38
N SER A 19 -0.71 17.41 0.07
CA SER A 19 -1.92 17.53 -0.75
C SER A 19 -2.56 16.18 -1.03
N ALA A 20 -3.86 16.18 -1.35
CA ALA A 20 -4.58 14.97 -1.75
C ALA A 20 -3.93 14.23 -2.94
N ASP A 21 -3.29 14.98 -3.86
CA ASP A 21 -2.57 14.42 -5.00
C ASP A 21 -1.32 13.66 -4.54
N ARG A 22 -0.53 14.24 -3.63
CA ARG A 22 0.61 13.55 -3.00
C ARG A 22 0.18 12.36 -2.15
N THR A 23 -0.90 12.47 -1.37
CA THR A 23 -1.43 11.34 -0.62
C THR A 23 -1.84 10.19 -1.55
N ALA A 24 -2.49 10.50 -2.67
CA ALA A 24 -2.88 9.50 -3.66
C ALA A 24 -1.66 8.82 -4.30
N GLU A 25 -0.60 9.58 -4.57
CA GLU A 25 0.67 9.03 -5.07
C GLU A 25 1.27 8.02 -4.09
N GLU A 26 1.41 8.36 -2.80
CA GLU A 26 1.98 7.42 -1.82
C GLU A 26 1.09 6.19 -1.61
N LEU A 27 -0.23 6.38 -1.55
CA LEU A 27 -1.18 5.27 -1.48
C LEU A 27 -1.06 4.34 -2.70
N SER A 28 -0.77 4.87 -3.88
CA SER A 28 -0.54 4.05 -5.07
C SER A 28 0.70 3.16 -4.94
N GLN A 29 1.78 3.67 -4.33
CA GLN A 29 3.00 2.91 -4.07
C GLN A 29 2.78 1.84 -3.00
N LEU A 30 2.04 2.17 -1.94
CA LEU A 30 1.62 1.22 -0.92
C LEU A 30 0.81 0.06 -1.53
N LEU A 31 -0.21 0.38 -2.34
CA LEU A 31 -1.04 -0.62 -3.03
C LEU A 31 -0.22 -1.50 -3.97
N TYR A 32 0.75 -0.93 -4.68
CA TYR A 32 1.68 -1.70 -5.50
C TYR A 32 2.49 -2.69 -4.67
N HIS A 33 3.09 -2.24 -3.56
CA HIS A 33 3.90 -3.11 -2.71
C HIS A 33 3.09 -4.19 -1.98
N VAL A 34 1.82 -3.92 -1.65
CA VAL A 34 0.88 -4.93 -1.16
C VAL A 34 0.69 -6.02 -2.21
N GLN A 35 0.40 -5.66 -3.46
CA GLN A 35 0.20 -6.62 -4.55
C GLN A 35 1.47 -7.44 -4.83
N VAL A 36 2.65 -6.83 -4.80
CA VAL A 36 3.92 -7.57 -4.93
C VAL A 36 4.09 -8.59 -3.79
N LEU A 37 3.71 -8.24 -2.55
CA LEU A 37 3.75 -9.18 -1.43
C LEU A 37 2.74 -10.32 -1.62
N MET A 38 1.53 -10.03 -2.11
CA MET A 38 0.52 -11.04 -2.43
C MET A 38 1.06 -12.05 -3.44
N LEU A 39 1.67 -11.59 -4.54
CA LEU A 39 2.30 -12.45 -5.54
C LEU A 39 3.41 -13.32 -4.92
N ALA A 40 4.27 -12.73 -4.08
CA ALA A 40 5.33 -13.48 -3.39
C ALA A 40 4.80 -14.54 -2.40
N ARG A 41 3.55 -14.40 -1.95
CA ARG A 41 2.87 -15.34 -1.05
C ARG A 41 1.87 -16.25 -1.75
N GLY A 42 1.70 -16.12 -3.07
CA GLY A 42 0.72 -16.89 -3.85
C GLY A 42 -0.73 -16.56 -3.49
N LEU A 43 -0.99 -15.31 -3.08
CA LEU A 43 -2.33 -14.82 -2.72
C LEU A 43 -2.96 -14.06 -3.90
N THR A 44 -4.25 -14.28 -4.12
CA THR A 44 -5.08 -13.50 -5.05
C THR A 44 -5.73 -12.31 -4.33
N THR A 45 -6.27 -11.35 -5.08
CA THR A 45 -7.09 -10.26 -4.51
C THR A 45 -8.35 -10.79 -3.83
N GLU A 46 -8.94 -11.88 -4.33
CA GLU A 46 -10.12 -12.52 -3.75
C GLU A 46 -9.81 -13.14 -2.37
N ASP A 47 -8.63 -13.75 -2.23
CA ASP A 47 -8.14 -14.27 -0.93
C ASP A 47 -8.03 -13.18 0.13
N VAL A 48 -7.78 -11.92 -0.26
CA VAL A 48 -7.71 -10.78 0.66
C VAL A 48 -9.09 -10.19 0.91
N TYR A 49 -9.89 -9.99 -0.15
CA TYR A 49 -11.20 -9.36 -0.06
C TYR A 49 -12.23 -10.18 0.71
N ARG A 50 -12.09 -11.51 0.80
CA ARG A 50 -12.94 -12.33 1.68
C ARG A 50 -12.83 -11.99 3.18
N HIS A 51 -11.84 -11.19 3.57
CA HIS A 51 -11.60 -10.75 4.95
C HIS A 51 -12.08 -9.32 5.23
N LEU A 52 -12.62 -8.63 4.23
CA LEU A 52 -13.25 -7.30 4.35
C LEU A 52 -14.76 -7.44 4.53
#